data_AF-A0A840UVQ7-F1
#
_entry.id   AF-A0A840UVQ7-F1
#
_cell.length_a   1.000
_cell.length_b   1.000
_cell.length_c   1.000
_cell.angle_alpha   90.00
_cell.angle_beta   90.00
_cell.angle_gamma   90.00
#
_symmetry.space_group_name_H-M   'P 1'
#
loop_
_entity.id
_entity.type
_entity.pdbx_description
1 polymer ?
#
loop_
_entity_poly.entity_id
_entity_poly.type
_entity_poly.pdbx_seq_one_letter_code
_entity_poly.pdbx_strand_id
1 'polypeptide(L)'
;MQKDLEEEKYKQDSNKEIVLSNKLDFSHLNIDKERQEFYQQRYTRAVADYKIIDKLAEKIADKEMVSVVQDLQLIGVNILFFMNKQPTAVAAAGNFIDYCQADLAKFVQEFCQLSIILDENKKKAKESKIKQTARQMLKLYANFYDELVNSKFLDLDISLKVMQQSIDELALKPIAINKAALKKNIVLTKDVLVGENNNKEKRKYSSMPFRIKLTKIPREIVLLGIEYILFIVCWLAFFLYK
;
A
#
# COMPACT_ATOMS: atom_id res chain seq x y z
N MET A 1 -15.10 -28.07 5.67
CA MET A 1 -14.60 -27.86 7.05
C MET A 1 -13.20 -27.24 7.11
N GLN A 2 -12.15 -27.79 6.46
CA GLN A 2 -10.83 -27.12 6.42
C GLN A 2 -10.75 -25.93 5.43
N LYS A 3 -11.47 -25.98 4.30
CA LYS A 3 -11.56 -24.86 3.34
C LYS A 3 -12.26 -23.62 3.92
N ASP A 4 -13.29 -23.83 4.74
CA ASP A 4 -14.09 -22.74 5.32
C ASP A 4 -13.29 -21.98 6.40
N LEU A 5 -12.37 -22.66 7.08
CA LEU A 5 -11.44 -22.08 8.07
C LEU A 5 -10.30 -21.28 7.41
N GLU A 6 -9.86 -21.63 6.20
CA GLU A 6 -8.87 -20.85 5.45
C GLU A 6 -9.49 -19.58 4.84
N GLU A 7 -10.74 -19.63 4.37
CA GLU A 7 -11.48 -18.46 3.89
C GLU A 7 -11.83 -17.48 5.01
N GLU A 8 -12.16 -17.95 6.22
CA GLU A 8 -12.35 -17.08 7.39
C GLU A 8 -11.04 -16.43 7.83
N LYS A 9 -9.90 -17.15 7.76
CA LYS A 9 -8.58 -16.59 8.10
C LYS A 9 -8.13 -15.52 7.11
N TYR A 10 -8.46 -15.65 5.82
CA TYR A 10 -8.23 -14.63 4.79
C TYR A 10 -9.13 -13.40 4.97
N LYS A 11 -10.40 -13.58 5.39
CA LYS A 11 -11.31 -12.46 5.73
C LYS A 11 -10.93 -11.74 7.01
N GLN A 12 -10.27 -12.42 7.94
CA GLN A 12 -9.80 -11.82 9.19
C GLN A 12 -8.51 -10.99 8.98
N ASP A 13 -7.72 -11.30 7.94
CA ASP A 13 -6.50 -10.57 7.58
C ASP A 13 -6.77 -9.29 6.77
N SER A 14 -7.89 -9.21 6.04
CA SER A 14 -8.30 -8.00 5.31
C SER A 14 -8.78 -6.84 6.19
N ASN A 15 -8.88 -7.06 7.50
CA ASN A 15 -9.20 -6.04 8.51
C ASN A 15 -7.97 -5.59 9.31
N LYS A 16 -6.75 -5.95 8.89
CA LYS A 16 -5.53 -5.41 9.50
C LYS A 16 -5.41 -3.91 9.18
N GLU A 17 -5.51 -3.11 10.23
CA GLU A 17 -5.18 -1.69 10.24
C GLU A 17 -3.77 -1.48 9.69
N ILE A 18 -3.63 -0.71 8.60
CA ILE A 18 -2.33 -0.36 8.03
C ILE A 18 -1.68 0.67 8.96
N VAL A 19 -0.81 0.20 9.85
CA VAL A 19 -0.04 1.08 10.74
C VAL A 19 1.20 1.58 9.99
N LEU A 20 1.20 2.86 9.63
CA LEU A 20 2.37 3.53 9.07
C LEU A 20 3.40 3.81 10.17
N SER A 21 4.52 3.07 10.15
CA SER A 21 5.69 3.43 10.96
C SER A 21 6.25 4.77 10.46
N ASN A 22 6.71 5.61 11.38
CA ASN A 22 7.42 6.85 11.03
C ASN A 22 8.89 6.58 10.63
N LYS A 23 9.40 5.37 10.86
CA LYS A 23 10.80 4.99 10.57
C LYS A 23 10.86 3.82 9.59
N LEU A 24 11.73 3.94 8.59
CA LEU A 24 12.10 2.88 7.66
C LEU A 24 13.11 1.94 8.32
N ASP A 25 13.00 0.65 8.01
CA ASP A 25 13.95 -0.36 8.47
C ASP A 25 14.95 -0.70 7.37
N PHE A 26 16.19 -0.30 7.55
CA PHE A 26 17.28 -0.55 6.60
C PHE A 26 18.19 -1.70 7.02
N SER A 27 17.88 -2.42 8.11
CA SER A 27 18.77 -3.43 8.71
C SER A 27 19.20 -4.55 7.76
N HIS A 28 18.37 -4.84 6.75
CA HIS A 28 18.61 -5.88 5.75
C HIS A 28 19.14 -5.34 4.41
N LEU A 29 19.42 -4.04 4.31
CA LEU A 29 19.83 -3.38 3.08
C LEU A 29 21.29 -2.93 3.15
N ASN A 30 22.06 -3.25 2.12
CA ASN A 30 23.42 -2.74 1.94
C ASN A 30 23.39 -1.38 1.22
N ILE A 31 22.95 -0.34 1.94
CA ILE A 31 22.91 1.04 1.45
C ILE A 31 23.66 1.95 2.42
N ASP A 32 24.39 2.93 1.89
CA ASP A 32 25.15 3.89 2.69
C ASP A 32 24.23 4.78 3.54
N LYS A 33 24.79 5.36 4.60
CA LYS A 33 24.04 6.14 5.59
C LYS A 33 23.40 7.39 4.98
N GLU A 34 24.05 8.03 4.01
CA GLU A 34 23.54 9.23 3.34
C GLU A 34 22.25 8.91 2.57
N ARG A 35 22.23 7.80 1.82
CA ARG A 35 21.01 7.31 1.16
C ARG A 35 19.92 6.90 2.13
N GLN A 36 20.27 6.26 3.25
CA GLN A 36 19.29 5.93 4.30
C GLN A 36 18.62 7.19 4.84
N GLU A 37 19.41 8.22 5.15
CA GLU A 37 18.90 9.51 5.62
C GLU A 37 18.02 10.18 4.56
N PHE A 38 18.44 10.19 3.30
CA PHE A 38 17.66 10.72 2.19
C PHE A 38 16.31 10.01 2.04
N TYR A 39 16.27 8.68 2.02
CA TYR A 39 15.02 7.92 1.93
C TYR A 39 14.14 8.15 3.16
N GLN A 40 14.73 8.17 4.36
CA GLN A 40 13.99 8.43 5.58
C GLN A 40 13.35 9.83 5.57
N GLN A 41 14.06 10.86 5.12
CA GLN A 41 13.53 12.22 5.02
C GLN A 41 12.35 12.29 4.05
N ARG A 42 12.50 11.73 2.84
CA ARG A 42 11.43 11.74 1.83
C ARG A 42 10.19 10.98 2.28
N TYR A 43 10.37 9.79 2.86
CA TYR A 43 9.27 9.02 3.41
C TYR A 43 8.58 9.77 4.57
N THR A 44 9.35 10.38 5.47
CA THR A 44 8.78 11.16 6.58
C THR A 44 7.93 12.33 6.07
N ARG A 45 8.39 13.03 5.03
CA ARG A 45 7.63 14.09 4.37
C ARG A 45 6.33 13.56 3.76
N ALA A 46 6.39 12.46 3.01
CA ALA A 46 5.21 11.82 2.42
C ALA A 46 4.17 11.43 3.49
N VAL A 47 4.63 10.85 4.61
CA VAL A 47 3.76 10.53 5.76
C VAL A 47 3.19 11.79 6.42
N ALA A 48 3.94 12.89 6.47
CA ALA A 48 3.44 14.16 6.99
C ALA A 48 2.33 14.74 6.10
N ASP A 49 2.53 14.76 4.78
CA ASP A 49 1.55 15.23 3.81
C ASP A 49 0.26 14.39 3.85
N TYR A 50 0.39 13.06 3.97
CA TYR A 50 -0.74 12.16 4.26
C TYR A 50 -1.57 12.63 5.46
N LYS A 51 -0.90 12.82 6.60
CA LYS A 51 -1.55 13.22 7.86
C LYS A 51 -2.19 14.60 7.78
N ILE A 52 -1.61 15.52 7.02
CA ILE A 52 -2.18 16.85 6.79
C ILE A 52 -3.49 16.72 6.01
N ILE A 53 -3.50 15.93 4.94
CA ILE A 53 -4.70 15.71 4.13
C ILE A 53 -5.82 15.07 4.97
N ASP A 54 -5.50 14.03 5.74
CA ASP A 54 -6.46 13.34 6.61
C ASP A 54 -7.13 14.32 7.60
N LYS A 55 -6.32 15.18 8.26
CA LYS A 55 -6.83 16.22 9.16
C LYS A 55 -7.66 17.31 8.46
N LEU A 56 -7.31 17.65 7.22
CA LEU A 56 -8.07 18.64 6.46
C LEU A 56 -9.38 18.06 5.94
N ALA A 57 -9.41 16.78 5.59
CA ALA A 57 -10.60 16.08 5.12
C ALA A 57 -11.75 16.13 6.14
N GLU A 58 -11.43 16.09 7.44
CA GLU A 58 -12.41 16.26 8.54
C GLU A 58 -13.16 17.60 8.50
N LYS A 59 -12.60 18.63 7.84
CA LYS A 59 -13.18 19.97 7.75
C LYS A 59 -14.01 20.19 6.49
N ILE A 60 -14.02 19.23 5.57
CA ILE A 60 -14.71 19.35 4.29
C ILE A 60 -16.19 18.96 4.47
N ALA A 61 -17.10 19.89 4.16
CA ALA A 61 -18.54 19.61 4.17
C ALA A 61 -19.05 19.06 2.82
N ASP A 62 -18.35 19.37 1.71
CA ASP A 62 -18.69 18.88 0.37
C ASP A 62 -18.42 17.37 0.27
N LYS A 63 -19.50 16.59 0.17
CA LYS A 63 -19.46 15.12 0.14
C LYS A 63 -18.68 14.55 -1.05
N GLU A 64 -18.73 15.21 -2.19
CA GLU A 64 -18.04 14.80 -3.41
C GLU A 64 -16.53 14.93 -3.22
N MET A 65 -16.08 16.06 -2.66
CA MET A 65 -14.67 16.28 -2.33
C MET A 65 -14.19 15.32 -1.23
N VAL A 66 -15.00 15.07 -0.19
CA VAL A 66 -14.67 14.07 0.85
C VAL A 66 -14.43 12.70 0.22
N SER A 67 -15.34 12.24 -0.66
CA SER A 67 -15.20 10.94 -1.32
C SER A 67 -13.90 10.85 -2.13
N VAL A 68 -13.60 11.86 -2.95
CA VAL A 68 -12.39 11.87 -3.79
C VAL A 68 -11.12 11.87 -2.93
N VAL A 69 -11.10 12.64 -1.83
CA VAL A 69 -9.97 12.68 -0.91
C VAL A 69 -9.78 11.34 -0.20
N GLN A 70 -10.87 10.67 0.21
CA GLN A 70 -10.80 9.34 0.83
C GLN A 70 -10.21 8.30 -0.12
N ASP A 71 -10.64 8.29 -1.38
CA ASP A 71 -10.10 7.37 -2.40
C ASP A 71 -8.60 7.62 -2.64
N LEU A 72 -8.17 8.89 -2.71
CA LEU A 72 -6.76 9.25 -2.84
C LEU A 72 -5.94 8.85 -1.60
N GLN A 73 -6.49 9.02 -0.39
CA GLN A 73 -5.84 8.60 0.86
C GLN A 73 -5.73 7.07 0.93
N LEU A 74 -6.73 6.32 0.46
CA LEU A 74 -6.67 4.87 0.42
C LEU A 74 -5.52 4.36 -0.47
N ILE A 75 -5.37 4.92 -1.67
CA ILE A 75 -4.25 4.55 -2.54
C ILE A 75 -2.93 5.04 -1.94
N GLY A 76 -2.91 6.26 -1.41
CA GLY A 76 -1.73 6.86 -0.78
C GLY A 76 -1.19 6.04 0.39
N VAL A 77 -2.05 5.51 1.27
CA VAL A 77 -1.61 4.67 2.39
C VAL A 77 -0.98 3.37 1.92
N ASN A 78 -1.46 2.80 0.80
CA ASN A 78 -0.89 1.59 0.22
C ASN A 78 0.50 1.84 -0.37
N ILE A 79 0.71 2.98 -1.03
CA ILE A 79 2.02 3.39 -1.54
C ILE A 79 3.00 3.62 -0.37
N LEU A 80 2.57 4.33 0.68
CA LEU A 80 3.37 4.55 1.89
C LEU A 80 3.72 3.22 2.58
N PHE A 81 2.76 2.31 2.71
CA PHE A 81 2.98 1.00 3.28
C PHE A 81 4.00 0.19 2.47
N PHE A 82 3.90 0.22 1.14
CA PHE A 82 4.87 -0.42 0.27
C PHE A 82 6.29 0.11 0.48
N MET A 83 6.45 1.44 0.52
CA MET A 83 7.73 2.08 0.84
C MET A 83 8.25 1.69 2.23
N ASN A 84 7.36 1.55 3.21
CA ASN A 84 7.76 1.11 4.56
C ASN A 84 8.31 -0.31 4.57
N LYS A 85 7.71 -1.21 3.77
CA LYS A 85 8.16 -2.61 3.64
C LYS A 85 9.37 -2.77 2.74
N GLN A 86 9.56 -1.86 1.78
CA GLN A 86 10.68 -1.87 0.84
C GLN A 86 11.26 -0.45 0.75
N PRO A 87 12.18 -0.07 1.65
CA PRO A 87 12.72 1.29 1.71
C PRO A 87 13.38 1.77 0.41
N THR A 88 13.90 0.87 -0.42
CA THR A 88 14.46 1.22 -1.74
C THR A 88 13.41 1.74 -2.72
N ALA A 89 12.13 1.42 -2.51
CA ALA A 89 11.02 1.91 -3.32
C ALA A 89 10.78 3.43 -3.17
N VAL A 90 11.34 4.06 -2.12
CA VAL A 90 11.26 5.51 -1.92
C VAL A 90 11.87 6.28 -3.10
N ALA A 91 12.90 5.73 -3.74
CA ALA A 91 13.49 6.33 -4.93
C ALA A 91 12.51 6.31 -6.13
N ALA A 92 11.88 5.16 -6.38
CA ALA A 92 10.92 4.99 -7.47
C ALA A 92 9.64 5.80 -7.25
N ALA A 93 9.21 5.96 -5.99
CA ALA A 93 8.06 6.77 -5.61
C ALA A 93 8.33 8.29 -5.61
N GLY A 94 9.48 8.75 -6.13
CA GLY A 94 9.89 10.15 -6.05
C GLY A 94 8.83 11.13 -6.57
N ASN A 95 8.26 10.85 -7.74
CA ASN A 95 7.23 11.70 -8.36
C ASN A 95 5.91 11.71 -7.58
N PHE A 96 5.55 10.58 -6.98
CA PHE A 96 4.39 10.51 -6.09
C PHE A 96 4.57 11.42 -4.88
N ILE A 97 5.74 11.39 -4.24
CA ILE A 97 6.05 12.19 -3.05
C ILE A 97 6.09 13.69 -3.37
N ASP A 98 6.87 14.08 -4.39
CA ASP A 98 7.17 15.50 -4.63
C ASP A 98 6.03 16.26 -5.30
N TYR A 99 5.26 15.59 -6.16
CA TYR A 99 4.21 16.24 -6.94
C TYR A 99 2.82 15.83 -6.47
N CYS A 100 2.52 14.53 -6.46
CA CYS A 100 1.14 14.09 -6.23
C CYS A 100 0.66 14.35 -4.80
N GLN A 101 1.41 13.86 -3.81
CA GLN A 101 0.98 13.94 -2.42
C GLN A 101 1.07 15.36 -1.86
N ALA A 102 2.14 16.07 -2.19
CA ALA A 102 2.30 17.47 -1.81
C ALA A 102 1.25 18.39 -2.46
N ASP A 103 0.94 18.22 -3.74
CA ASP A 103 -0.06 19.07 -4.41
C ASP A 103 -1.48 18.73 -3.97
N LEU A 104 -1.78 17.46 -3.65
CA LEU A 104 -3.07 17.10 -3.05
C LEU A 104 -3.27 17.82 -1.71
N ALA A 105 -2.24 17.87 -0.85
CA ALA A 105 -2.32 18.61 0.41
C ALA A 105 -2.64 20.09 0.19
N LYS A 106 -2.00 20.73 -0.78
CA LYS A 106 -2.30 22.12 -1.16
C LYS A 106 -3.72 22.28 -1.68
N PHE A 107 -4.19 21.40 -2.56
CA PHE A 107 -5.54 21.49 -3.11
C PHE A 107 -6.63 21.32 -2.06
N VAL A 108 -6.44 20.38 -1.14
CA VAL A 108 -7.37 20.18 -0.02
C VAL A 108 -7.37 21.39 0.91
N GLN A 109 -6.19 21.96 1.19
CA GLN A 109 -6.07 23.18 1.98
C GLN A 109 -6.75 24.38 1.30
N GLU A 110 -6.47 24.60 0.01
CA GLU A 110 -7.11 25.65 -0.80
C GLU A 110 -8.63 25.49 -0.77
N PHE A 111 -9.14 24.27 -1.00
CA PHE A 111 -10.56 23.97 -0.97
C PHE A 111 -11.22 24.37 0.36
N CYS A 112 -10.59 24.03 1.49
CA CYS A 112 -11.08 24.42 2.82
C CYS A 112 -11.12 25.95 2.99
N GLN A 113 -10.14 26.67 2.43
CA GLN A 113 -10.04 28.13 2.52
C GLN A 113 -11.07 28.86 1.65
N LEU A 114 -11.62 28.21 0.61
CA LEU A 114 -12.67 28.81 -0.24
C LEU A 114 -13.95 29.14 0.53
N SER A 115 -14.15 28.55 1.72
CA SER A 115 -15.26 28.87 2.62
C SER A 115 -15.30 30.34 3.08
N ILE A 116 -14.16 31.05 3.02
CA ILE A 116 -14.02 32.44 3.47
C ILE A 116 -14.35 33.44 2.33
N ILE A 117 -14.41 32.97 1.08
CA ILE A 117 -14.62 33.82 -0.09
C ILE A 117 -16.11 34.20 -0.23
N LEU A 118 -16.39 35.50 -0.33
CA LEU A 118 -17.75 36.05 -0.44
C LEU A 118 -18.31 36.02 -1.87
N ASP A 119 -17.45 35.95 -2.89
CA ASP A 119 -17.85 35.86 -4.29
C ASP A 119 -18.21 34.40 -4.64
N GLU A 120 -19.50 34.08 -4.54
CA GLU A 120 -20.03 32.72 -4.70
C GLU A 120 -19.76 32.13 -6.10
N ASN A 121 -19.72 32.96 -7.15
CA ASN A 121 -19.45 32.49 -8.51
C ASN A 121 -17.99 32.08 -8.68
N LYS A 122 -17.05 32.92 -8.20
CA LYS A 122 -15.62 32.58 -8.22
C LYS A 122 -15.31 31.39 -7.34
N LYS A 123 -15.95 31.30 -6.17
CA LYS A 123 -15.85 30.17 -5.26
C LYS A 123 -16.26 28.87 -5.95
N LYS A 124 -17.48 28.78 -6.48
CA LYS A 124 -17.97 27.58 -7.17
C LYS A 124 -17.09 27.16 -8.35
N ALA A 125 -16.62 28.12 -9.15
CA ALA A 125 -15.74 27.84 -10.28
C ALA A 125 -14.40 27.22 -9.82
N LYS A 126 -13.80 27.75 -8.75
CA LYS A 126 -12.56 27.24 -8.18
C LYS A 126 -12.75 25.90 -7.48
N GLU A 127 -13.83 25.72 -6.71
CA GLU A 127 -14.21 24.43 -6.09
C GLU A 127 -14.37 23.34 -7.15
N SER A 128 -15.09 23.63 -8.24
CA SER A 128 -15.27 22.71 -9.37
C SER A 128 -13.93 22.30 -9.99
N LYS A 129 -13.04 23.28 -10.24
CA LYS A 129 -11.72 23.02 -10.79
C LYS A 129 -10.86 22.15 -9.87
N ILE A 130 -10.86 22.43 -8.57
CA ILE A 130 -10.13 21.60 -7.58
C ILE A 130 -10.66 20.16 -7.58
N LYS A 131 -11.99 19.99 -7.52
CA LYS A 131 -12.62 18.66 -7.55
C LYS A 131 -12.28 17.88 -8.81
N GLN A 132 -12.31 18.54 -9.98
CA GLN A 132 -11.93 17.92 -11.25
C GLN A 132 -10.47 17.47 -11.25
N THR A 133 -9.54 18.34 -10.81
CA THR A 133 -8.12 17.98 -10.73
C THR A 133 -7.88 16.83 -9.75
N ALA A 134 -8.49 16.87 -8.56
CA ALA A 134 -8.35 15.79 -7.57
C ALA A 134 -8.83 14.44 -8.11
N ARG A 135 -9.91 14.41 -8.90
CA ARG A 135 -10.35 13.18 -9.60
C ARG A 135 -9.34 12.69 -10.61
N GLN A 136 -8.72 13.58 -11.38
CA GLN A 136 -7.69 13.19 -12.35
C GLN A 136 -6.46 12.61 -11.65
N MET A 137 -6.15 13.10 -10.44
CA MET A 137 -5.08 12.56 -9.61
C MET A 137 -5.34 11.12 -9.17
N LEU A 138 -6.59 10.65 -9.10
CA LEU A 138 -6.87 9.23 -8.77
C LEU A 138 -6.20 8.28 -9.77
N LYS A 139 -6.29 8.59 -11.06
CA LYS A 139 -5.63 7.80 -12.11
C LYS A 139 -4.12 7.84 -11.96
N LEU A 140 -3.58 9.00 -11.59
CA LEU A 140 -2.14 9.16 -11.40
C LEU A 140 -1.63 8.38 -10.17
N TYR A 141 -2.37 8.41 -9.06
CA TYR A 141 -2.10 7.61 -7.86
C TYR A 141 -2.14 6.11 -8.17
N ALA A 142 -3.17 5.65 -8.89
CA ALA A 142 -3.28 4.27 -9.31
C ALA A 142 -2.10 3.83 -10.17
N ASN A 143 -1.71 4.65 -11.17
CA ASN A 143 -0.55 4.36 -12.01
C ASN A 143 0.74 4.24 -11.19
N PHE A 144 1.00 5.17 -10.26
CA PHE A 144 2.18 5.09 -9.40
C PHE A 144 2.18 3.85 -8.51
N TYR A 145 1.00 3.47 -7.98
CA TYR A 145 0.86 2.25 -7.22
C TYR A 145 1.17 1.01 -8.08
N ASP A 146 0.59 0.93 -9.28
CA ASP A 146 0.80 -0.18 -10.20
C ASP A 146 2.27 -0.26 -10.64
N GLU A 147 2.92 0.85 -10.96
CA GLU A 147 4.36 0.88 -11.28
C GLU A 147 5.22 0.34 -10.13
N LEU A 148 4.93 0.76 -8.89
CA LEU A 148 5.65 0.29 -7.71
C LEU A 148 5.45 -1.21 -7.46
N VAL A 149 4.21 -1.69 -7.59
CA VAL A 149 3.89 -3.10 -7.35
C VAL A 149 4.43 -4.00 -8.48
N ASN A 150 4.30 -3.58 -9.73
CA ASN A 150 4.80 -4.33 -10.89
C ASN A 150 6.33 -4.47 -10.88
N SER A 151 7.05 -3.46 -10.37
CA SER A 151 8.51 -3.57 -10.18
C SER A 151 8.88 -4.77 -9.31
N LYS A 152 8.09 -5.03 -8.25
CA LYS A 152 8.30 -6.15 -7.33
C LYS A 152 7.88 -7.49 -7.93
N PHE A 153 6.83 -7.53 -8.74
CA PHE A 153 6.46 -8.75 -9.46
C PHE A 153 7.55 -9.17 -10.44
N LEU A 154 8.15 -8.21 -11.16
CA LEU A 154 9.27 -8.49 -12.05
C LEU A 154 10.49 -9.07 -11.30
N ASP A 155 10.86 -8.47 -10.16
CA ASP A 155 11.96 -8.97 -9.32
C ASP A 155 11.70 -10.38 -8.77
N LEU A 156 10.44 -10.67 -8.40
CA LEU A 156 10.02 -11.98 -7.93
C LEU A 156 10.08 -13.02 -9.05
N ASP A 157 9.60 -12.68 -10.25
CA ASP A 157 9.67 -13.55 -11.42
C ASP A 157 11.11 -13.88 -11.81
N ILE A 158 12.03 -12.90 -11.70
CA ILE A 158 13.46 -13.11 -11.88
C ILE A 158 13.98 -14.08 -10.81
N SER A 159 13.67 -13.85 -9.53
CA SER A 159 14.10 -14.75 -8.44
C SER A 159 13.57 -16.17 -8.63
N LEU A 160 12.32 -16.33 -9.08
CA LEU A 160 11.74 -17.64 -9.37
C LEU A 160 12.43 -18.32 -10.56
N LYS A 161 12.72 -17.58 -11.64
CA LYS A 161 13.49 -18.11 -12.78
C LYS A 161 14.89 -18.55 -12.37
N VAL A 162 15.61 -17.73 -11.59
CA VAL A 162 16.95 -18.06 -11.10
C VAL A 162 16.91 -19.28 -10.17
N MET A 163 15.88 -19.39 -9.32
CA MET A 163 15.70 -20.54 -8.46
C MET A 163 15.37 -21.80 -9.26
N GLN A 164 14.50 -21.71 -10.28
CA GLN A 164 14.18 -22.83 -11.17
C GLN A 164 15.42 -23.28 -11.95
N GLN A 165 16.20 -22.33 -12.50
CA GLN A 165 17.47 -22.62 -13.16
C GLN A 165 18.45 -23.29 -12.21
N SER A 166 18.58 -22.80 -10.97
CA SER A 166 19.39 -23.44 -9.94
C SER A 166 18.93 -24.87 -9.64
N ILE A 167 17.61 -25.12 -9.56
CA ILE A 167 17.05 -26.46 -9.33
C ILE A 167 17.35 -27.40 -10.51
N ASP A 168 17.20 -26.89 -11.73
CA ASP A 168 17.43 -27.64 -12.96
C ASP A 168 18.93 -27.94 -13.15
N GLU A 169 19.81 -26.97 -12.90
CA GLU A 169 21.27 -27.09 -12.93
C GLU A 169 21.80 -28.03 -11.85
N LEU A 170 21.23 -27.98 -10.64
CA LEU A 170 21.57 -28.91 -9.57
C LEU A 170 21.04 -30.33 -9.82
N ALA A 171 20.28 -30.55 -10.90
CA ALA A 171 19.67 -31.82 -11.29
C ALA A 171 19.13 -32.58 -10.07
N LEU A 172 18.46 -31.86 -9.15
CA LEU A 172 17.91 -32.42 -7.93
C LEU A 172 16.80 -33.38 -8.34
N LYS A 173 17.15 -34.67 -8.49
CA LYS A 173 16.16 -35.75 -8.62
C LYS A 173 15.14 -35.55 -7.51
N PRO A 174 13.83 -35.63 -7.77
CA PRO A 174 12.82 -35.47 -6.73
C PRO A 174 13.09 -36.48 -5.63
N ILE A 175 13.63 -36.01 -4.50
CA ILE A 175 13.84 -36.83 -3.33
C ILE A 175 12.45 -37.02 -2.73
N ALA A 176 12.01 -38.27 -2.59
CA ALA A 176 10.79 -38.56 -1.83
C ALA A 176 11.01 -38.11 -0.38
N ILE A 177 10.53 -36.92 -0.06
CA ILE A 177 10.69 -36.32 1.26
C ILE A 177 9.86 -37.15 2.25
N ASN A 178 10.53 -38.02 3.01
CA ASN A 178 9.88 -38.69 4.14
C ASN A 178 9.61 -37.66 5.24
N LYS A 179 8.41 -37.07 5.21
CA LYS A 179 7.95 -36.04 6.16
C LYS A 179 8.04 -36.50 7.62
N ALA A 180 7.97 -37.80 7.91
CA ALA A 180 8.10 -38.34 9.26
C ALA A 180 9.55 -38.33 9.75
N ALA A 181 10.52 -38.63 8.89
CA ALA A 181 11.94 -38.59 9.21
C ALA A 181 12.45 -37.15 9.45
N LEU A 182 11.98 -36.18 8.65
CA LEU A 182 12.31 -34.75 8.83
C LEU A 182 11.74 -34.19 10.14
N LYS A 183 10.51 -34.55 10.51
CA LYS A 183 9.94 -34.13 11.80
C LYS A 183 10.74 -34.68 12.98
N LYS A 184 11.23 -35.92 12.90
CA LYS A 184 12.06 -36.53 13.95
C LYS A 184 13.41 -35.82 14.12
N ASN A 185 14.05 -35.45 13.01
CA ASN A 185 15.35 -34.76 13.03
C ASN A 185 15.26 -33.27 13.44
N ILE A 186 14.15 -32.58 13.13
CA ILE A 186 13.88 -31.20 13.59
C ILE A 186 13.60 -31.15 15.11
N VAL A 187 12.96 -32.19 15.66
CA VAL A 187 12.73 -32.31 17.10
C VAL A 187 14.06 -32.54 17.84
N LEU A 188 14.91 -33.44 17.34
CA LEU A 188 16.26 -33.68 17.88
C LEU A 188 17.17 -32.44 17.87
N THR A 189 17.06 -31.57 16.87
CA THR A 189 17.83 -30.30 16.82
C THR A 189 17.27 -29.21 17.72
N LYS A 190 15.96 -29.20 17.99
CA LYS A 190 15.37 -28.32 19.02
C LYS A 190 15.84 -28.69 20.43
N ASP A 191 15.95 -29.98 20.74
CA ASP A 191 16.40 -30.42 22.06
C ASP A 191 17.89 -30.14 22.31
N VAL A 192 18.70 -30.02 21.24
CA VAL A 192 20.11 -29.59 21.33
C VAL A 192 20.26 -28.07 21.45
N LEU A 193 19.32 -27.28 20.92
CA LEU A 193 19.37 -25.80 20.94
C LEU A 193 18.64 -25.16 22.12
N VAL A 194 17.87 -25.92 22.91
CA VAL A 194 17.14 -25.41 24.10
C VAL A 194 18.02 -25.42 25.37
N GLY A 195 19.30 -25.79 25.27
CA GLY A 195 20.26 -25.79 26.38
C GLY A 195 20.89 -24.43 26.74
N GLU A 196 20.89 -23.43 25.86
CA GLU A 196 21.65 -22.19 26.08
C GLU A 196 20.90 -20.91 25.64
N ASN A 197 20.15 -20.33 26.58
CA ASN A 197 20.04 -18.88 26.85
C ASN A 197 18.67 -18.53 27.44
N ASN A 198 18.57 -18.70 28.76
CA ASN A 198 17.59 -17.97 29.56
C ASN A 198 18.21 -16.65 29.99
N ASN A 199 17.99 -15.56 29.24
CA ASN A 199 18.02 -14.24 29.85
C ASN A 199 16.94 -13.33 29.24
N LYS A 200 15.95 -12.99 30.07
CA LYS A 200 14.80 -12.15 29.74
C LYS A 200 15.16 -10.70 30.05
N GLU A 201 15.34 -9.85 29.04
CA GLU A 201 15.16 -8.40 29.20
C GLU A 201 13.88 -7.96 28.49
N LYS A 202 12.86 -7.61 29.30
CA LYS A 202 11.68 -6.86 28.87
C LYS A 202 12.06 -5.39 28.80
N ARG A 203 11.94 -4.74 27.63
CA ARG A 203 11.82 -3.28 27.56
C ARG A 203 10.50 -2.87 26.93
N LYS A 204 9.66 -2.26 27.77
CA LYS A 204 8.48 -1.46 27.40
C LYS A 204 8.95 -0.26 26.57
N TYR A 205 8.32 -0.02 25.42
CA TYR A 205 8.18 1.34 24.89
C TYR A 205 6.71 1.59 24.53
N SER A 206 6.18 2.60 25.19
CA SER A 206 4.89 3.22 24.97
C SER A 206 5.03 4.28 23.88
N SER A 207 4.28 4.15 22.79
CA SER A 207 3.86 5.28 21.95
C SER A 207 2.44 4.99 21.45
N MET A 208 1.52 5.93 21.67
CA MET A 208 0.09 5.74 21.40
C MET A 208 -0.17 5.53 19.90
N PRO A 209 -1.01 4.54 19.51
CA PRO A 209 -1.48 4.40 18.14
C PRO A 209 -2.62 5.39 17.86
N PHE A 210 -2.51 6.12 16.74
CA PHE A 210 -3.61 6.86 16.12
C PHE A 210 -4.48 5.86 15.35
N ARG A 211 -5.79 5.85 15.61
CA ARG A 211 -6.73 4.82 15.14
C ARG A 211 -7.64 5.39 14.06
N ILE A 212 -7.67 4.79 12.87
CA ILE A 212 -8.65 5.14 11.82
C ILE A 212 -9.62 3.97 11.68
N LYS A 213 -10.92 4.21 11.93
CA LYS A 213 -11.97 3.23 11.64
C LYS A 213 -12.31 3.30 10.16
N LEU A 214 -11.89 2.30 9.39
CA LEU A 214 -12.42 2.02 8.06
C LEU A 214 -13.92 1.69 8.20
N THR A 215 -14.77 2.65 7.85
CA THR A 215 -16.19 2.36 7.67
C THR A 215 -16.39 1.72 6.30
N LYS A 216 -17.31 0.76 6.25
CA LYS A 216 -17.59 -0.15 5.14
C LYS A 216 -17.57 0.57 3.78
N ILE A 217 -16.73 0.07 2.86
CA ILE A 217 -16.82 0.38 1.43
C ILE A 217 -18.24 0.00 0.97
N PRO A 218 -19.06 0.95 0.46
CA PRO A 218 -20.39 0.63 -0.03
C PRO A 218 -20.26 -0.28 -1.28
N ARG A 219 -21.05 -1.36 -1.31
CA ARG A 219 -21.06 -2.37 -2.39
C ARG A 219 -21.32 -1.80 -3.79
N GLU A 220 -21.77 -0.55 -3.88
CA GLU A 220 -22.08 0.15 -5.13
C GLU A 220 -20.81 0.48 -5.96
N ILE A 221 -19.65 0.67 -5.32
CA ILE A 221 -18.38 0.93 -6.02
C ILE A 221 -17.84 -0.33 -6.72
N VAL A 222 -18.13 -1.51 -6.17
CA VAL A 222 -17.73 -2.80 -6.77
C VAL A 222 -18.61 -3.15 -7.97
N LEU A 223 -19.88 -2.75 -7.96
CA LEU A 223 -20.82 -3.00 -9.07
C LEU A 223 -20.52 -2.12 -10.30
N LEU A 224 -20.12 -0.86 -10.11
CA LEU A 224 -19.75 0.03 -11.22
C LEU A 224 -18.52 -0.47 -12.01
N GLY A 225 -17.56 -1.13 -11.35
CA GLY A 225 -16.40 -1.74 -12.02
C GLY A 225 -16.76 -2.96 -12.87
N ILE A 226 -17.74 -3.77 -12.43
CA ILE A 226 -18.16 -4.98 -13.14
C ILE A 226 -19.00 -4.64 -14.37
N GLU A 227 -19.89 -3.66 -14.27
CA GLU A 227 -20.69 -3.19 -15.42
C GLU A 227 -19.81 -2.56 -16.51
N TYR A 228 -18.74 -1.87 -16.13
CA TYR A 228 -17.79 -1.28 -17.09
C TYR A 228 -16.97 -2.35 -17.83
N ILE A 229 -16.59 -3.43 -17.15
CA ILE A 229 -15.89 -4.57 -17.78
C ILE A 229 -16.81 -5.31 -18.74
N LEU A 230 -18.07 -5.55 -18.36
CA LEU A 230 -19.05 -6.16 -19.25
C LEU A 230 -19.33 -5.30 -20.49
N PHE A 231 -19.37 -3.97 -20.33
CA PHE A 231 -19.55 -3.05 -21.46
C PHE A 231 -18.35 -3.09 -22.43
N ILE A 232 -17.12 -3.14 -21.92
CA ILE A 232 -15.90 -3.27 -22.75
C ILE A 232 -15.85 -4.62 -23.48
N VAL A 233 -16.19 -5.71 -22.79
CA VAL A 233 -16.21 -7.06 -23.38
C VAL A 233 -17.29 -7.16 -24.47
N CYS A 234 -18.49 -6.61 -24.23
CA CYS A 234 -19.55 -6.55 -25.24
C CYS A 234 -19.20 -5.65 -26.44
N TRP A 235 -18.53 -4.52 -26.19
CA TRP A 235 -18.10 -3.59 -27.25
C TRP A 235 -17.00 -4.20 -28.13
N LEU A 236 -16.04 -4.91 -27.54
CA LEU A 236 -14.99 -5.65 -28.27
C LEU A 236 -15.56 -6.83 -29.05
N ALA A 237 -16.54 -7.56 -28.50
CA ALA A 237 -17.21 -8.65 -29.22
C ALA A 237 -18.00 -8.14 -30.43
N PHE A 238 -18.65 -6.97 -30.33
CA PHE A 238 -19.38 -6.36 -31.45
C PHE A 238 -18.46 -5.90 -32.59
N PHE A 239 -17.24 -5.47 -32.28
CA PHE A 239 -16.26 -5.02 -33.28
C PHE A 239 -15.47 -6.16 -33.95
N LEU A 240 -15.39 -7.32 -33.30
CA LEU A 240 -14.72 -8.52 -33.84
C LEU A 240 -15.64 -9.42 -34.67
N TYR A 241 -16.96 -9.18 -34.66
CA TYR A 241 -17.96 -9.98 -35.36
C TYR A 241 -18.61 -9.26 -36.56
N LYS A 242 -17.99 -8.19 -37.05
CA LYS A 242 -18.38 -7.46 -38.26
C LYS A 242 -17.22 -7.42 -39.25
#